data_AF-A0A7C2XEK5-F1
#
_entry.id   AF-A0A7C2XEK5-F1
#
_cell.length_a   1.000
_cell.length_b   1.000
_cell.length_c   1.000
_cell.angle_alpha   90.00
_cell.angle_beta   90.00
_cell.angle_gamma   90.00
#
_symmetry.space_group_name_H-M   'P 1'
#
loop_
_entity.id
_entity.type
_entity.pdbx_description
1 polymer ?
#
loop_
_entity_poly.entity_id
_entity_poly.type
_entity_poly.pdbx_seq_one_letter_code
_entity_poly.pdbx_strand_id
1 'polypeptide(L)'
;MSSDGRLFLNHPLIKENTLEEREYQLKISSEILKNMENTLVVLPTGVGKTEIAIIIIAEILMKKGPKVLFLAPTRPLVLQHRDRLLKYLKNEKIVALTGNVDPDERGLLWIENDIIVSTPQVIRNDIISG
;
A
#
# COMPACT_ATOMS: atom_id res chain seq x y z
N MET A 1 -8.14 2.05 -24.70
CA MET A 1 -6.83 2.65 -25.03
C MET A 1 -6.91 4.13 -24.75
N SER A 2 -5.98 4.65 -23.97
CA SER A 2 -5.83 6.09 -23.79
C SER A 2 -5.31 6.73 -25.08
N SER A 3 -5.45 8.05 -25.19
CA SER A 3 -5.08 8.82 -26.39
C SER A 3 -3.61 8.72 -26.80
N ASP A 4 -2.74 8.18 -25.93
CA ASP A 4 -1.31 7.98 -26.17
C ASP A 4 -0.90 6.50 -26.30
N GLY A 5 -1.88 5.58 -26.43
CA GLY A 5 -1.62 4.15 -26.62
C GLY A 5 -1.28 3.38 -25.34
N ARG A 6 -1.31 4.02 -24.15
CA ARG A 6 -1.04 3.33 -22.89
C ARG A 6 -2.21 2.46 -22.46
N LEU A 7 -1.88 1.25 -22.01
CA LEU A 7 -2.78 0.37 -21.30
C LEU A 7 -2.69 0.66 -19.79
N PHE A 8 -3.83 0.67 -19.13
CA PHE A 8 -3.94 0.90 -17.70
C PHE A 8 -4.59 -0.31 -17.05
N LEU A 9 -4.11 -0.66 -15.87
CA LEU A 9 -4.64 -1.79 -15.12
C LEU A 9 -6.09 -1.53 -14.73
N ASN A 10 -6.96 -2.49 -15.06
CA ASN A 10 -8.36 -2.47 -14.64
C ASN A 10 -8.54 -3.35 -13.40
N HIS A 11 -8.87 -2.74 -12.26
CA HIS A 11 -9.12 -3.45 -11.00
C HIS A 11 -10.16 -2.72 -10.15
N PRO A 12 -11.08 -3.42 -9.45
CA PRO A 12 -12.17 -2.79 -8.67
C PRO A 12 -11.74 -1.76 -7.62
N LEU A 13 -10.55 -1.93 -7.04
CA LEU A 13 -9.99 -1.02 -6.03
C LEU A 13 -8.94 -0.04 -6.58
N ILE A 14 -8.65 -0.05 -7.88
CA ILE A 14 -7.71 0.88 -8.52
C ILE A 14 -8.48 1.94 -9.30
N LYS A 15 -8.05 3.19 -9.18
CA LYS A 15 -8.59 4.34 -9.93
C LYS A 15 -8.30 4.18 -11.42
N GLU A 16 -9.33 4.38 -12.22
CA GLU A 16 -9.25 4.23 -13.67
C GLU A 16 -8.20 5.17 -14.27
N ASN A 17 -7.48 4.69 -15.28
CA ASN A 17 -6.46 5.46 -16.01
C ASN A 17 -5.34 6.05 -15.13
N THR A 18 -5.06 5.46 -13.97
CA THR A 18 -3.99 5.94 -13.08
C THR A 18 -2.74 5.06 -13.13
N LEU A 19 -2.89 3.74 -13.08
CA LEU A 19 -1.79 2.79 -12.99
C LEU A 19 -1.54 2.12 -14.34
N GLU A 20 -0.40 2.43 -14.98
CA GLU A 20 -0.01 1.80 -16.24
C GLU A 20 0.18 0.31 -16.07
N GLU A 21 -0.28 -0.46 -17.06
CA GLU A 21 -0.07 -1.89 -17.09
C GLU A 21 1.35 -2.21 -17.55
N ARG A 22 2.13 -2.88 -16.69
CA ARG A 22 3.48 -3.34 -17.01
C ARG A 22 3.60 -4.83 -16.71
N GLU A 23 3.95 -5.60 -17.72
CA GLU A 23 3.95 -7.07 -17.66
C GLU A 23 4.81 -7.63 -16.51
N TYR A 24 6.00 -7.08 -16.27
CA TYR A 24 6.86 -7.55 -15.18
C TYR A 24 6.25 -7.28 -13.79
N GLN A 25 5.54 -6.15 -13.62
CA GLN A 25 4.87 -5.84 -12.35
C GLN A 25 3.73 -6.82 -12.11
N LEU A 26 2.93 -7.11 -13.14
CA LEU A 26 1.85 -8.10 -13.07
C LEU A 26 2.37 -9.52 -12.80
N LYS A 27 3.45 -9.94 -13.45
CA LYS A 27 4.06 -11.26 -13.21
C LYS A 27 4.53 -11.40 -11.76
N ILE A 28 5.24 -10.40 -11.23
CA ILE A 28 5.71 -10.42 -9.84
C ILE A 28 4.53 -10.44 -8.87
N SER A 29 3.55 -9.53 -9.04
CA SER A 29 2.38 -9.47 -8.18
C SER A 29 1.57 -10.78 -8.24
N SER A 30 1.35 -11.33 -9.42
CA SER A 30 0.60 -12.58 -9.61
C SER A 30 1.26 -13.77 -8.92
N GLU A 31 2.59 -13.90 -8.99
CA GLU A 31 3.32 -14.99 -8.34
C GLU A 31 3.18 -14.90 -6.81
N ILE A 32 3.36 -13.70 -6.26
CA ILE A 32 3.20 -13.43 -4.82
C ILE A 32 1.78 -13.75 -4.36
N LEU A 33 0.76 -13.28 -5.10
CA LEU A 33 -0.65 -13.47 -4.77
C LEU A 33 -1.12 -14.92 -4.92
N LYS A 34 -0.47 -15.71 -5.79
CA LYS A 34 -0.75 -17.13 -5.98
C LYS A 34 -0.21 -17.98 -4.82
N ASN A 35 1.03 -17.73 -4.42
CA ASN A 35 1.70 -18.54 -3.40
C ASN A 35 1.36 -18.09 -1.97
N MET A 36 1.06 -16.80 -1.77
CA MET A 36 0.74 -16.22 -0.46
C MET A 36 1.83 -16.44 0.60
N GLU A 37 3.09 -16.42 0.17
CA GLU A 37 4.28 -16.60 1.02
C GLU A 37 5.02 -15.29 1.29
N ASN A 38 5.82 -15.26 2.36
CA ASN A 38 6.71 -14.15 2.66
C ASN A 38 7.73 -13.96 1.53
N THR A 39 7.66 -12.81 0.85
CA THR A 39 8.47 -12.55 -0.35
C THR A 39 9.32 -11.29 -0.20
N LEU A 40 10.61 -11.38 -0.54
CA LEU A 40 11.51 -10.23 -0.70
C LEU A 40 11.65 -9.86 -2.18
N VAL A 41 11.08 -8.73 -2.58
CA VAL A 41 11.19 -8.22 -3.96
C VAL A 41 12.44 -7.35 -4.10
N VAL A 42 13.42 -7.82 -4.87
CA VAL A 42 14.67 -7.09 -5.16
C VAL A 42 14.63 -6.51 -6.56
N LEU A 43 14.49 -5.19 -6.65
CA LEU A 43 14.45 -4.45 -7.92
C LEU A 43 15.21 -3.11 -7.78
N PRO A 44 15.81 -2.55 -8.85
CA PRO A 44 16.41 -1.22 -8.84
C PRO A 44 15.43 -0.11 -8.41
N THR A 45 15.93 1.05 -7.99
CA THR A 45 15.08 2.22 -7.72
C THR A 45 14.47 2.76 -9.01
N GLY A 46 13.30 3.41 -8.92
CA GLY A 46 12.62 3.99 -10.09
C GLY A 46 11.85 3.00 -10.98
N VAL A 47 12.03 1.68 -10.82
CA VAL A 47 11.35 0.68 -11.66
C VAL A 47 9.94 0.28 -11.17
N GLY A 48 9.41 1.00 -10.18
CA GLY A 48 8.01 0.85 -9.76
C GLY A 48 7.72 -0.24 -8.72
N LYS A 49 8.58 -0.37 -7.70
CA LYS A 49 8.33 -1.28 -6.56
C LYS A 49 7.04 -0.93 -5.80
N THR A 50 6.70 0.35 -5.71
CA THR A 50 5.49 0.79 -5.00
C THR A 50 4.22 0.40 -5.76
N GLU A 51 4.27 0.39 -7.08
CA GLU A 51 3.18 -0.04 -7.96
C GLU A 51 2.92 -1.54 -7.82
N ILE A 52 3.97 -2.35 -7.75
CA ILE A 52 3.85 -3.78 -7.41
C ILE A 52 3.14 -3.95 -6.07
N ALA A 53 3.51 -3.17 -5.05
CA ALA A 53 2.84 -3.20 -3.74
C ALA A 53 1.38 -2.76 -3.83
N ILE A 54 1.04 -1.73 -4.61
CA ILE A 54 -0.35 -1.27 -4.82
C ILE A 54 -1.21 -2.38 -5.44
N ILE A 55 -0.70 -3.09 -6.45
CA ILE A 55 -1.41 -4.20 -7.10
C ILE A 55 -1.70 -5.30 -6.07
N ILE A 56 -0.70 -5.67 -5.26
CA ILE A 56 -0.84 -6.69 -4.23
C ILE A 56 -1.85 -6.27 -3.15
N ILE A 57 -1.76 -5.01 -2.68
CA ILE A 57 -2.67 -4.46 -1.67
C ILE A 57 -4.11 -4.48 -2.16
N ALA A 58 -4.34 -4.03 -3.40
CA ALA A 58 -5.68 -4.01 -4.00
C ALA A 58 -6.27 -5.42 -4.07
N GLU A 59 -5.49 -6.42 -4.47
CA GLU A 59 -5.98 -7.80 -4.53
C GLU A 59 -6.24 -8.40 -3.15
N ILE A 60 -5.37 -8.14 -2.17
CA ILE A 60 -5.50 -8.64 -0.79
C ILE A 60 -6.77 -8.08 -0.14
N LEU A 61 -7.01 -6.78 -0.25
CA LEU A 61 -8.19 -6.12 0.31
C LEU A 61 -9.48 -6.65 -0.32
N MET A 62 -9.46 -7.01 -1.62
CA MET A 62 -10.60 -7.63 -2.29
C MET A 62 -10.88 -9.06 -1.82
N LYS A 63 -9.85 -9.86 -1.50
CA LYS A 63 -9.97 -11.31 -1.23
C LYS A 63 -10.04 -11.73 0.24
N LYS A 64 -9.38 -11.01 1.17
CA LYS A 64 -9.06 -11.57 2.51
C LYS A 64 -9.20 -10.63 3.73
N GLY A 65 -9.91 -9.50 3.62
CA GLY A 65 -10.20 -8.67 4.79
C GLY A 65 -9.05 -7.75 5.22
N PRO A 66 -9.27 -6.91 6.25
CA PRO A 66 -9.44 -5.48 6.02
C PRO A 66 -8.21 -4.64 6.36
N LYS A 67 -7.01 -5.23 6.54
CA LYS A 67 -5.90 -4.46 7.12
C LYS A 67 -4.54 -4.70 6.48
N VAL A 68 -3.92 -3.60 6.05
CA VAL A 68 -2.54 -3.54 5.55
C VAL A 68 -1.74 -2.57 6.41
N LEU A 69 -0.57 -3.01 6.86
CA LEU A 69 0.45 -2.14 7.45
C LEU A 69 1.59 -1.94 6.44
N PHE A 70 1.75 -0.69 5.97
CA PHE A 70 2.81 -0.28 5.07
C PHE A 70 3.89 0.47 5.85
N LEU A 71 5.07 -0.14 6.00
CA LEU A 71 6.17 0.45 6.76
C LEU A 71 7.14 1.23 5.87
N ALA A 72 7.56 2.40 6.34
CA ALA A 72 8.58 3.22 5.69
C ALA A 72 9.57 3.78 6.74
N PRO A 73 10.84 4.03 6.37
CA PRO A 73 11.87 4.31 7.38
C PRO A 73 11.80 5.71 7.98
N THR A 74 11.14 6.67 7.31
CA THR A 74 11.07 8.06 7.77
C THR A 74 9.67 8.64 7.58
N ARG A 75 9.35 9.69 8.36
CA ARG A 75 8.05 10.39 8.26
C ARG A 75 7.78 10.96 6.85
N PRO A 76 8.73 11.61 6.15
CA PRO A 76 8.49 12.05 4.77
C PRO A 76 8.11 10.90 3.84
N LEU A 77 8.75 9.73 3.97
CA LEU A 77 8.44 8.55 3.16
C LEU A 77 7.09 7.94 3.52
N VAL A 78 6.71 7.94 4.80
CA VAL A 78 5.36 7.54 5.23
C VAL A 78 4.29 8.39 4.52
N LEU A 79 4.45 9.72 4.56
CA LEU A 79 3.49 10.63 3.93
C LEU A 79 3.49 10.45 2.40
N GLN A 80 4.67 10.31 1.78
CA GLN A 80 4.79 10.07 0.35
C GLN A 80 4.11 8.76 -0.07
N HIS A 81 4.27 7.68 0.69
CA HIS A 81 3.64 6.40 0.39
C HIS A 81 2.12 6.44 0.60
N ARG A 82 1.65 7.09 1.68
CA ARG A 82 0.21 7.35 1.89
C ARG A 82 -0.39 8.09 0.70
N ASP A 83 0.23 9.19 0.28
CA ASP A 83 -0.26 10.00 -0.84
C ASP A 83 -0.23 9.22 -2.15
N ARG A 84 0.79 8.36 -2.33
CA ARG A 84 0.84 7.46 -3.49
C ARG A 84 -0.27 6.42 -3.45
N LEU A 85 -0.53 5.79 -2.30
CA LEU A 85 -1.65 4.85 -2.16
C LEU A 85 -3.00 5.54 -2.42
N LEU A 86 -3.23 6.72 -1.85
CA LEU A 86 -4.43 7.54 -2.10
C LEU A 86 -4.56 7.95 -3.58
N LYS A 87 -3.45 8.15 -4.30
CA LYS A 87 -3.47 8.46 -5.72
C LYS A 87 -3.99 7.30 -6.57
N TYR A 88 -3.70 6.05 -6.20
CA TYR A 88 -4.02 4.87 -7.02
C TYR A 88 -5.22 4.08 -6.54
N LEU A 89 -5.42 3.95 -5.22
CA LEU A 89 -6.51 3.18 -4.64
C LEU A 89 -7.78 4.03 -4.52
N LYS A 90 -8.94 3.38 -4.61
CA LYS A 90 -10.26 3.98 -4.38
C LYS A 90 -11.03 3.16 -3.35
N ASN A 91 -11.93 3.82 -2.63
CA ASN A 91 -12.85 3.23 -1.66
C ASN A 91 -12.20 2.62 -0.40
N GLU A 92 -10.89 2.85 -0.17
CA GLU A 92 -10.17 2.40 1.01
C GLU A 92 -9.84 3.58 1.94
N LYS A 93 -9.93 3.36 3.25
CA LYS A 93 -9.51 4.32 4.27
C LYS A 93 -8.02 4.15 4.57
N ILE A 94 -7.25 5.21 4.34
CA ILE A 94 -5.79 5.19 4.40
C ILE A 94 -5.31 6.27 5.36
N VAL A 95 -4.58 5.89 6.39
CA VAL A 95 -4.03 6.82 7.40
C VAL A 95 -2.52 6.69 7.52
N ALA A 96 -1.87 7.80 7.83
CA ALA A 96 -0.47 7.80 8.27
C ALA A 96 -0.42 7.89 9.80
N LEU A 97 0.06 6.85 10.47
CA LEU A 97 0.34 6.89 11.90
C LEU A 97 1.76 7.41 12.11
N THR A 98 1.87 8.53 12.83
CA THR A 98 3.16 9.15 13.15
C THR A 98 3.24 9.39 14.64
N GLY A 99 4.45 9.54 15.19
CA GLY A 99 4.67 9.72 16.63
C GLY A 99 4.10 11.02 17.24
N ASN A 100 3.49 11.87 16.42
CA ASN A 100 2.84 13.11 16.85
C ASN A 100 1.34 12.94 17.14
N VAL A 101 0.76 11.78 16.82
CA VAL A 101 -0.64 11.45 17.10
C VAL A 101 -0.70 10.83 18.49
N ASP A 102 -1.67 11.18 19.33
CA ASP A 102 -1.78 10.62 20.68
C ASP A 102 -2.03 9.10 20.67
N PRO A 103 -1.53 8.31 21.66
CA PRO A 103 -1.69 6.85 21.65
C PRO A 103 -3.14 6.36 21.55
N ASP A 104 -4.06 6.96 22.31
CA ASP A 104 -5.49 6.60 22.26
C ASP A 104 -6.10 6.88 20.89
N GLU A 105 -5.73 8.02 20.28
CA GLU A 105 -6.14 8.37 18.92
C GLU A 105 -5.56 7.41 17.89
N ARG A 106 -4.29 6.97 18.03
CA ARG A 106 -3.68 5.96 17.16
C ARG A 106 -4.45 4.63 17.23
N GLY A 107 -4.91 4.22 18.41
CA GLY A 107 -5.73 3.01 18.58
C GLY A 107 -7.04 3.07 17.79
N LEU A 108 -7.74 4.20 17.84
CA LEU A 108 -8.96 4.43 17.05
C LEU A 108 -8.66 4.43 15.55
N LEU A 109 -7.66 5.20 15.12
CA LEU A 109 -7.24 5.26 13.72
C LEU A 109 -6.81 3.90 13.17
N TRP A 110 -6.18 3.06 14.00
CA TRP A 110 -5.83 1.70 13.62
C TRP A 110 -7.07 0.88 13.30
N ILE A 111 -8.14 0.96 14.10
CA ILE A 111 -9.37 0.20 13.90
C ILE A 111 -10.12 0.70 12.66
N GLU A 112 -10.24 2.02 12.51
CA GLU A 112 -11.11 2.64 11.50
C GLU A 112 -10.57 2.63 10.07
N ASN A 113 -9.28 2.34 9.86
CA ASN A 113 -8.64 2.41 8.55
C ASN A 113 -8.25 1.04 7.99
N ASP A 114 -8.38 0.89 6.67
CA ASP A 114 -8.04 -0.33 5.95
C ASP A 114 -6.52 -0.43 5.70
N ILE A 115 -5.86 0.72 5.50
CA ILE A 115 -4.42 0.80 5.27
C ILE A 115 -3.78 1.79 6.22
N ILE A 116 -2.72 1.34 6.88
CA ILE A 116 -1.96 2.11 7.85
C ILE A 116 -0.55 2.26 7.32
N VAL A 117 -0.09 3.49 7.13
CA VAL A 117 1.29 3.78 6.73
C VAL A 117 2.04 4.34 7.93
N SER A 118 3.14 3.73 8.32
CA SER A 118 3.83 4.10 9.57
C SER A 118 5.34 3.86 9.51
N THR A 119 6.06 4.33 10.52
CA THR A 119 7.46 3.95 10.73
C THR A 119 7.53 2.73 11.66
N PRO A 120 8.55 1.87 11.51
CA PRO A 120 8.75 0.74 12.41
C PRO A 120 8.81 1.15 13.88
N GLN A 121 9.36 2.35 14.18
CA GLN A 121 9.49 2.84 15.55
C GLN A 121 8.13 3.16 16.19
N VAL A 122 7.20 3.77 15.45
CA VAL A 122 5.86 4.09 15.99
C VAL A 122 5.12 2.79 16.33
N ILE A 123 5.10 1.84 15.39
CA ILE A 123 4.47 0.54 15.60
C ILE A 123 5.11 -0.22 16.76
N ARG A 124 6.44 -0.19 16.88
CA ARG A 124 7.15 -0.81 18.01
C ARG A 124 6.73 -0.20 19.35
N ASN A 125 6.61 1.13 19.42
CA ASN A 125 6.18 1.81 20.64
C ASN A 125 4.76 1.42 21.04
N ASP A 126 3.84 1.33 20.06
CA ASP A 126 2.46 0.89 20.30
C ASP A 126 2.41 -0.55 20.82
N ILE A 127 3.19 -1.47 20.24
CA ILE A 127 3.26 -2.86 20.71
C ILE A 127 3.79 -2.96 22.16
N ILE A 128 4.74 -2.10 22.55
CA ILE A 128 5.32 -2.11 23.89
C ILE A 128 4.37 -1.48 24.92
N SER A 129 3.64 -0.44 24.52
CA SER A 129 2.83 0.36 25.44
C SER A 129 1.45 -0.24 25.72
N GLY A 130 1.00 -1.18 24.88
CA GLY A 130 -0.35 -1.76 24.94
C GLY A 130 -1.40 -0.86 24.29
#